data_AF-A0A1L9BPA3-F1
#
_entry.id   AF-A0A1L9BPA3-F1
#
_cell.length_a   1.000
_cell.length_b   1.000
_cell.length_c   1.000
_cell.angle_alpha   90.00
_cell.angle_beta   90.00
_cell.angle_gamma   90.00
#
_symmetry.space_group_name_H-M   'P 1'
#
loop_
_entity.id
_entity.type
_entity.pdbx_description
1 polymer ?
#
loop_
_entity_poly.entity_id
_entity_poly.type
_entity_poly.pdbx_seq_one_letter_code
_entity_poly.pdbx_strand_id
1 'polypeptide(L)'
;MQISEADVQALTKANEVSPSGWTLIDLAEARAAFPQGLIETDFLQAMSLTPHQFAQARDAGLFERVDGVSWNVWAAQDLIDDLLIGAEPIYVAMHDWCSLGEASVRLGMTFPEIISNIRSGKLARVGRYLQRSGFASVLVNLGHVGQEGEAISLDAFAYSQGLPPSELLSFVRRNGLSCQQMRGPRGGSQLRMNAPDREAFHERFIRFRTLCVTARLGWSELQVLLDTDRIQPAGGSKRIYSRAEVSHLLS
;
A
#
# COMPACT_ATOMS: atom_id res chain seq x y z
N MET A 1 -2.96 -25.78 -12.16
CA MET A 1 -4.16 -25.58 -13.01
C MET A 1 -3.69 -25.21 -14.41
N GLN A 2 -3.84 -26.08 -15.40
CA GLN A 2 -3.66 -25.73 -16.82
C GLN A 2 -5.01 -25.18 -17.31
N ILE A 3 -5.02 -23.92 -17.75
CA ILE A 3 -6.18 -23.31 -18.40
C ILE A 3 -6.41 -24.09 -19.70
N SER A 4 -7.64 -24.52 -19.97
CA SER A 4 -7.93 -25.29 -21.18
C SER A 4 -7.94 -24.37 -22.40
N GLU A 5 -7.52 -24.89 -23.54
CA GLU A 5 -7.49 -24.15 -24.82
C GLU A 5 -8.90 -23.68 -25.25
N ALA A 6 -9.94 -24.36 -24.78
CA ALA A 6 -11.34 -23.98 -24.97
C ALA A 6 -11.72 -22.71 -24.20
N ASP A 7 -11.21 -22.53 -22.97
CA ASP A 7 -11.46 -21.33 -22.16
C ASP A 7 -10.76 -20.10 -22.76
N VAL A 8 -9.57 -20.31 -23.35
CA VAL A 8 -8.84 -19.28 -24.09
C VAL A 8 -9.56 -18.91 -25.39
N GLN A 9 -10.11 -19.90 -26.11
CA GLN A 9 -10.85 -19.64 -27.36
C GLN A 9 -12.19 -18.94 -27.13
N ALA A 10 -12.88 -19.19 -26.02
CA ALA A 10 -14.13 -18.50 -25.69
C ALA A 10 -13.93 -16.97 -25.50
N LEU A 11 -12.77 -16.55 -25.01
CA LEU A 11 -12.39 -15.16 -24.76
C LEU A 11 -11.95 -14.38 -26.01
N THR A 12 -11.78 -15.02 -27.16
CA THR A 12 -11.21 -14.39 -28.38
C THR A 12 -12.23 -13.94 -29.42
N LYS A 13 -13.54 -14.12 -29.17
CA LYS A 13 -14.57 -13.62 -30.09
C LYS A 13 -15.01 -12.21 -29.71
N ALA A 14 -14.46 -11.25 -30.46
CA ALA A 14 -14.75 -9.82 -30.53
C ALA A 14 -13.89 -8.92 -29.62
N ASN A 15 -12.63 -8.69 -30.00
CA ASN A 15 -11.97 -7.39 -29.75
C ASN A 15 -10.78 -7.19 -30.70
N GLU A 16 -10.50 -5.93 -31.03
CA GLU A 16 -9.44 -5.50 -31.95
C GLU A 16 -8.08 -6.06 -31.53
N VAL A 17 -7.45 -6.78 -32.46
CA VAL A 17 -6.13 -7.39 -32.27
C VAL A 17 -5.07 -6.28 -32.21
N SER A 18 -4.42 -6.12 -31.05
CA SER A 18 -3.27 -5.23 -30.90
C SER A 18 -2.10 -5.72 -31.78
N PRO A 19 -1.21 -4.84 -32.29
CA PRO A 19 -0.10 -5.21 -33.17
C PRO A 19 0.88 -6.26 -32.60
N SER A 20 0.78 -6.55 -31.29
CA SER A 20 1.61 -7.53 -30.58
C SER A 20 0.95 -8.91 -30.41
N GLY A 21 -0.23 -9.15 -30.99
CA GLY A 21 -0.96 -10.43 -30.86
C GLY A 21 -1.61 -10.66 -29.49
N TRP A 22 -1.55 -9.67 -28.60
CA TRP A 22 -2.26 -9.70 -27.32
C TRP A 22 -3.69 -9.22 -27.53
N THR A 23 -4.65 -9.99 -27.02
CA THR A 23 -6.07 -9.59 -27.00
C THR A 23 -6.32 -8.84 -25.71
N LEU A 24 -6.82 -7.61 -25.82
CA LEU A 24 -7.36 -6.87 -24.67
C LEU A 24 -8.71 -7.50 -24.31
N ILE A 25 -8.76 -8.15 -23.16
CA ILE A 25 -9.98 -8.71 -22.60
C ILE A 25 -10.49 -7.71 -21.57
N ASP A 26 -11.78 -7.37 -21.65
CA ASP A 26 -12.44 -6.55 -20.65
C ASP A 26 -12.38 -7.25 -19.27
N LEU A 27 -12.08 -6.50 -18.21
CA LEU A 27 -11.89 -7.09 -16.89
C LEU A 27 -13.19 -7.72 -16.36
N ALA A 28 -14.35 -7.17 -16.68
CA ALA A 28 -15.64 -7.74 -16.29
C ALA A 28 -15.92 -9.03 -17.07
N GLU A 29 -15.61 -9.07 -18.37
CA GLU A 29 -15.70 -10.30 -19.17
C GLU A 29 -14.74 -11.38 -18.67
N ALA A 30 -13.50 -11.01 -18.36
CA ALA A 30 -12.54 -11.91 -17.74
C ALA A 30 -13.10 -12.45 -16.40
N ARG A 31 -13.56 -11.55 -15.50
CA ARG A 31 -14.15 -11.95 -14.22
C ARG A 31 -15.32 -12.91 -14.39
N ALA A 32 -16.16 -12.74 -15.40
CA ALA A 32 -17.29 -13.62 -15.68
C ALA A 32 -16.87 -15.00 -16.21
N ALA A 33 -15.75 -15.08 -16.95
CA ALA A 33 -15.25 -16.31 -17.53
C ALA A 33 -14.43 -17.19 -16.57
N PHE A 34 -13.96 -16.64 -15.44
CA PHE A 34 -13.14 -17.35 -14.48
C PHE A 34 -13.95 -17.88 -13.27
N PRO A 35 -13.45 -18.94 -12.59
CA PRO A 35 -14.09 -19.48 -11.39
C PRO A 35 -14.27 -18.39 -10.32
N GLN A 36 -15.51 -18.19 -9.88
CA GLN A 36 -15.82 -17.24 -8.81
C GLN A 36 -15.27 -17.73 -7.46
N GLY A 37 -15.27 -19.05 -7.26
CA GLY A 37 -14.87 -19.71 -6.02
C GLY A 37 -13.80 -20.76 -6.22
N LEU A 38 -12.90 -20.89 -5.25
CA LEU A 38 -11.92 -21.98 -5.16
C LEU A 38 -12.06 -22.71 -3.83
N ILE A 39 -11.82 -24.03 -3.85
CA ILE A 39 -11.67 -24.79 -2.60
C ILE A 39 -10.44 -24.30 -1.84
N GLU A 40 -10.40 -24.56 -0.53
CA GLU A 40 -9.40 -23.97 0.38
C GLU A 40 -7.95 -24.13 -0.10
N THR A 41 -7.55 -25.34 -0.54
CA THR A 41 -6.17 -25.60 -1.00
C THR A 41 -5.78 -24.75 -2.21
N ASP A 42 -6.67 -24.64 -3.19
CA ASP A 42 -6.43 -23.85 -4.41
C ASP A 42 -6.49 -22.35 -4.11
N PHE A 43 -7.39 -21.93 -3.21
CA PHE A 43 -7.50 -20.55 -2.76
C PHE A 43 -6.22 -20.08 -2.05
N LEU A 44 -5.69 -20.91 -1.13
CA LEU A 44 -4.42 -20.65 -0.45
C LEU A 44 -3.27 -20.43 -1.43
N GLN A 45 -3.17 -21.30 -2.43
CA GLN A 45 -2.13 -21.22 -3.45
C GLN A 45 -2.30 -19.97 -4.32
N ALA A 46 -3.52 -19.71 -4.82
CA ALA A 46 -3.81 -18.56 -5.67
C ALA A 46 -3.52 -17.23 -4.95
N MET A 47 -3.90 -17.14 -3.67
CA MET A 47 -3.72 -15.93 -2.86
C MET A 47 -2.35 -15.83 -2.21
N SER A 48 -1.47 -16.83 -2.38
CA SER A 48 -0.14 -16.91 -1.76
C SER A 48 -0.20 -16.78 -0.23
N LEU A 49 -1.13 -17.51 0.39
CA LEU A 49 -1.36 -17.53 1.84
C LEU A 49 -0.83 -18.82 2.45
N THR A 50 -0.37 -18.71 3.71
CA THR A 50 -0.17 -19.89 4.56
C THR A 50 -1.51 -20.32 5.17
N PRO A 51 -1.69 -21.61 5.55
CA PRO A 51 -2.90 -22.07 6.24
C PRO A 51 -3.22 -21.27 7.50
N HIS A 52 -2.19 -20.85 8.24
CA HIS A 52 -2.35 -20.04 9.46
C HIS A 52 -2.89 -18.64 9.15
N GLN A 53 -2.31 -17.92 8.17
CA GLN A 53 -2.82 -16.59 7.77
C GLN A 53 -4.25 -16.66 7.27
N PHE A 54 -4.57 -17.71 6.50
CA PHE A 54 -5.91 -17.94 6.02
C PHE A 54 -6.90 -18.20 7.15
N ALA A 55 -6.57 -19.06 8.12
CA ALA A 55 -7.43 -19.30 9.28
C ALA A 55 -7.69 -17.99 10.05
N GLN A 56 -6.66 -17.19 10.30
CA GLN A 56 -6.83 -15.88 10.96
C GLN A 56 -7.74 -14.93 10.17
N ALA A 57 -7.52 -14.81 8.86
CA ALA A 57 -8.32 -13.93 8.00
C ALA A 57 -9.77 -14.40 7.87
N ARG A 58 -9.97 -15.72 7.74
CA ARG A 58 -11.29 -16.36 7.75
C ARG A 58 -12.05 -16.04 9.03
N ASP A 59 -11.43 -16.29 10.19
CA ASP A 59 -12.09 -16.13 11.49
C ASP A 59 -12.39 -14.65 11.78
N ALA A 60 -11.61 -13.73 11.19
CA ALA A 60 -11.86 -12.29 11.22
C ALA A 60 -12.88 -11.80 10.16
N GLY A 61 -13.45 -12.69 9.34
CA GLY A 61 -14.44 -12.34 8.31
C GLY A 61 -13.87 -11.57 7.11
N LEU A 62 -12.57 -11.66 6.84
CA LEU A 62 -11.92 -10.98 5.72
C LEU A 62 -12.10 -11.70 4.38
N PHE A 63 -12.46 -12.98 4.41
CA PHE A 63 -12.69 -13.77 3.20
C PHE A 63 -14.14 -14.20 3.10
N GLU A 64 -14.70 -13.97 1.92
CA GLU A 64 -16.07 -14.33 1.60
C GLU A 64 -16.12 -15.73 1.00
N ARG A 65 -17.21 -16.43 1.30
CA ARG A 65 -17.54 -17.70 0.67
C ARG A 65 -18.47 -17.47 -0.51
N VAL A 66 -18.27 -18.21 -1.59
CA VAL A 66 -19.26 -18.30 -2.67
C VAL A 66 -20.36 -19.29 -2.26
N ASP A 67 -19.97 -20.38 -1.60
CA ASP A 67 -20.86 -21.44 -1.13
C ASP A 67 -20.29 -22.15 0.13
N GLY A 68 -20.86 -23.30 0.50
CA GLY A 68 -20.43 -24.06 1.68
C GLY A 68 -18.99 -24.61 1.64
N VAL A 69 -18.33 -24.65 0.48
CA VAL A 69 -17.02 -25.29 0.28
C VAL A 69 -15.98 -24.40 -0.43
N SER A 70 -16.42 -23.36 -1.14
CA SER A 70 -15.58 -22.53 -2.00
C SER A 70 -15.48 -21.07 -1.51
N TRP A 71 -14.30 -20.49 -1.69
CA TRP A 71 -13.94 -19.13 -1.29
C TRP A 71 -13.87 -18.18 -2.47
N ASN A 72 -14.41 -16.97 -2.30
CA ASN A 72 -14.51 -15.97 -3.35
C ASN A 72 -13.13 -15.37 -3.68
N VAL A 73 -12.60 -15.71 -4.85
CA VAL A 73 -11.28 -15.27 -5.30
C VAL A 73 -11.28 -13.77 -5.60
N TRP A 74 -12.38 -13.26 -6.17
CA TRP A 74 -12.48 -11.86 -6.57
C TRP A 74 -12.59 -10.93 -5.36
N ALA A 75 -13.34 -11.32 -4.33
CA ALA A 75 -13.38 -10.56 -3.07
C ALA A 75 -11.99 -10.49 -2.41
N ALA A 76 -11.23 -11.59 -2.45
CA ALA A 76 -9.87 -11.60 -1.92
C ALA A 76 -8.90 -10.76 -2.77
N GLN A 77 -9.05 -10.77 -4.10
CA GLN A 77 -8.29 -9.91 -5.00
C GLN A 77 -8.63 -8.43 -4.79
N ASP A 78 -9.91 -8.10 -4.63
CA ASP A 78 -10.36 -6.73 -4.32
C ASP A 78 -9.76 -6.25 -3.00
N LEU A 79 -9.65 -7.11 -1.98
CA LEU A 79 -8.93 -6.80 -0.75
C LEU A 79 -7.43 -6.52 -0.98
N ILE A 80 -6.76 -7.30 -1.83
CA ILE A 80 -5.35 -7.05 -2.17
C ILE A 80 -5.20 -5.73 -2.90
N ASP A 81 -6.07 -5.43 -3.86
CA ASP A 81 -6.05 -4.18 -4.61
C ASP A 81 -6.30 -2.98 -3.68
N ASP A 82 -7.24 -3.11 -2.74
CA ASP A 82 -7.49 -2.14 -1.65
C ASP A 82 -6.21 -1.85 -0.83
N LEU A 83 -5.44 -2.89 -0.49
CA LEU A 83 -4.19 -2.75 0.26
C LEU A 83 -3.10 -2.03 -0.56
N LEU A 84 -3.09 -2.27 -1.87
CA LEU A 84 -2.12 -1.72 -2.82
C LEU A 84 -2.46 -0.31 -3.31
N ILE A 85 -3.58 0.27 -2.87
CA ILE A 85 -3.89 1.69 -3.12
C ILE A 85 -2.72 2.56 -2.62
N GLY A 86 -2.17 3.34 -3.55
CA GLY A 86 -1.01 4.22 -3.31
C GLY A 86 0.27 3.49 -2.88
N ALA A 87 0.40 2.18 -3.14
CA ALA A 87 1.62 1.44 -2.84
C ALA A 87 2.76 1.79 -3.80
N GLU A 88 3.99 1.85 -3.27
CA GLU A 88 5.20 2.11 -4.05
C GLU A 88 5.56 0.87 -4.89
N PRO A 89 5.85 0.99 -6.20
CA PRO A 89 6.33 -0.15 -6.99
C PRO A 89 7.71 -0.60 -6.51
N ILE A 90 7.84 -1.88 -6.12
CA ILE A 90 9.08 -2.48 -5.64
C ILE A 90 9.53 -3.56 -6.62
N TYR A 91 10.74 -3.39 -7.17
CA TYR A 91 11.37 -4.36 -8.08
C TYR A 91 12.28 -5.33 -7.34
N VAL A 92 12.95 -4.87 -6.28
CA VAL A 92 13.78 -5.67 -5.39
C VAL A 92 13.46 -5.28 -3.97
N ALA A 93 13.11 -6.25 -3.13
CA ALA A 93 12.90 -6.04 -1.71
C ALA A 93 14.27 -5.87 -1.00
N MET A 94 14.89 -4.70 -1.13
CA MET A 94 16.09 -4.29 -0.37
C MET A 94 15.68 -3.46 0.85
N HIS A 95 16.42 -3.50 1.98
CA HIS A 95 16.12 -2.75 3.22
C HIS A 95 14.97 -3.32 4.07
N ASP A 96 14.43 -2.54 5.02
CA ASP A 96 13.39 -2.92 6.00
C ASP A 96 11.99 -3.26 5.41
N TRP A 97 11.91 -3.59 4.12
CA TRP A 97 10.69 -4.13 3.49
C TRP A 97 10.53 -5.60 3.84
N CYS A 98 9.34 -5.96 4.31
CA CYS A 98 9.03 -7.34 4.67
C CYS A 98 7.62 -7.74 4.21
N SER A 99 7.38 -9.06 4.19
CA SER A 99 6.06 -9.62 3.92
C SER A 99 5.08 -9.32 5.06
N LEU A 100 3.77 -9.42 4.79
CA LEU A 100 2.74 -9.28 5.84
C LEU A 100 2.90 -10.30 6.98
N GLY A 101 3.35 -11.52 6.66
CA GLY A 101 3.63 -12.55 7.66
C GLY A 101 4.81 -12.20 8.56
N GLU A 102 5.92 -11.73 7.97
CA GLU A 102 7.06 -11.25 8.74
C GLU A 102 6.71 -10.03 9.59
N ALA A 103 5.90 -9.12 9.04
CA ALA A 103 5.41 -7.96 9.79
C ALA A 103 4.55 -8.35 10.99
N SER A 104 3.69 -9.36 10.82
CA SER A 104 2.88 -9.93 11.90
C SER A 104 3.77 -10.39 13.06
N VAL A 105 4.84 -11.13 12.76
CA VAL A 105 5.81 -11.61 13.76
C VAL A 105 6.56 -10.46 14.42
N ARG A 106 7.11 -9.53 13.63
CA ARG A 106 7.94 -8.42 14.16
C ARG A 106 7.15 -7.44 15.02
N LEU A 107 5.87 -7.25 14.73
CA LEU A 107 4.99 -6.33 15.47
C LEU A 107 4.18 -7.02 16.56
N GLY A 108 4.21 -8.35 16.66
CA GLY A 108 3.34 -9.09 17.57
C GLY A 108 1.85 -8.93 17.26
N MET A 109 1.51 -8.71 15.98
CA MET A 109 0.15 -8.50 15.49
C MET A 109 -0.30 -9.71 14.67
N THR A 110 -1.60 -9.97 14.65
CA THR A 110 -2.22 -10.97 13.77
C THR A 110 -2.29 -10.47 12.33
N PHE A 111 -2.45 -11.38 11.38
CA PHE A 111 -2.58 -11.03 9.96
C PHE A 111 -3.75 -10.06 9.68
N PRO A 112 -4.95 -10.22 10.28
CA PRO A 112 -6.04 -9.23 10.16
C PRO A 112 -5.70 -7.85 10.73
N GLU A 113 -4.94 -7.77 11.83
CA GLU A 113 -4.53 -6.49 12.40
C GLU A 113 -3.54 -5.74 11.50
N ILE A 114 -2.61 -6.46 10.85
CA ILE A 114 -1.73 -5.87 9.83
C ILE A 114 -2.56 -5.30 8.67
N ILE A 115 -3.52 -6.06 8.15
CA ILE A 115 -4.44 -5.61 7.08
C ILE A 115 -5.19 -4.35 7.51
N SER A 116 -5.76 -4.35 8.72
CA SER A 116 -6.47 -3.20 9.28
C SER A 116 -5.58 -1.96 9.43
N ASN A 117 -4.33 -2.15 9.89
CA ASN A 117 -3.36 -1.06 10.03
C ASN A 117 -2.90 -0.50 8.67
N ILE A 118 -2.85 -1.31 7.62
CA ILE A 118 -2.58 -0.82 6.25
C ILE A 118 -3.76 0.00 5.73
N ARG A 119 -4.98 -0.51 5.85
CA ARG A 119 -6.21 0.15 5.37
C ARG A 119 -6.47 1.47 6.08
N SER A 120 -6.22 1.53 7.39
CA SER A 120 -6.30 2.76 8.19
C SER A 120 -5.10 3.70 8.01
N GLY A 121 -4.06 3.28 7.28
CA GLY A 121 -2.87 4.09 7.02
C GLY A 121 -1.88 4.20 8.19
N LYS A 122 -2.08 3.43 9.28
CA LYS A 122 -1.12 3.31 10.39
C LYS A 122 0.19 2.66 9.93
N LEU A 123 0.12 1.65 9.07
CA LEU A 123 1.27 1.14 8.32
C LEU A 123 1.38 1.90 7.01
N ALA A 124 2.19 2.95 7.03
CA ALA A 124 2.22 3.98 6.01
C ALA A 124 2.98 3.62 4.74
N ARG A 125 4.10 2.89 4.87
CA ARG A 125 4.93 2.49 3.74
C ARG A 125 4.54 1.10 3.29
N VAL A 126 3.73 1.06 2.24
CA VAL A 126 3.28 -0.16 1.56
C VAL A 126 3.87 -0.19 0.16
N GLY A 127 4.33 -1.37 -0.26
CA GLY A 127 4.95 -1.59 -1.55
C GLY A 127 4.23 -2.68 -2.34
N ARG A 128 4.10 -2.50 -3.65
CA ARG A 128 3.67 -3.53 -4.61
C ARG A 128 4.91 -4.24 -5.14
N TYR A 129 5.12 -5.48 -4.73
CA TYR A 129 6.22 -6.30 -5.23
C TYR A 129 5.88 -6.89 -6.59
N LEU A 130 6.49 -6.35 -7.64
CA LEU A 130 6.13 -6.65 -9.02
C LEU A 130 6.48 -8.08 -9.48
N GLN A 131 7.29 -8.81 -8.71
CA GLN A 131 7.69 -10.20 -9.01
C GLN A 131 6.79 -11.25 -8.34
N ARG A 132 5.78 -10.83 -7.57
CA ARG A 132 4.89 -11.70 -6.80
C ARG A 132 3.43 -11.33 -7.04
N SER A 133 2.53 -12.27 -6.74
CA SER A 133 1.08 -12.11 -6.83
C SER A 133 0.42 -12.42 -5.48
N GLY A 134 -0.90 -12.22 -5.39
CA GLY A 134 -1.64 -12.46 -4.16
C GLY A 134 -1.18 -11.56 -3.00
N PHE A 135 -1.35 -12.03 -1.77
CA PHE A 135 -0.86 -11.32 -0.58
C PHE A 135 0.68 -11.24 -0.51
N ALA A 136 1.41 -12.12 -1.20
CA ALA A 136 2.86 -12.05 -1.32
C ALA A 136 3.35 -10.86 -2.15
N SER A 137 2.46 -10.22 -2.92
CA SER A 137 2.76 -8.96 -3.63
C SER A 137 2.70 -7.73 -2.73
N VAL A 138 2.15 -7.84 -1.52
CA VAL A 138 2.02 -6.72 -0.57
C VAL A 138 3.20 -6.74 0.40
N LEU A 139 4.03 -5.71 0.35
CA LEU A 139 5.13 -5.50 1.28
C LEU A 139 4.84 -4.31 2.20
N VAL A 140 5.35 -4.36 3.42
CA VAL A 140 5.36 -3.23 4.35
C VAL A 140 6.78 -2.89 4.75
N ASN A 141 7.09 -1.61 4.91
CA ASN A 141 8.38 -1.17 5.43
C ASN A 141 8.27 -0.85 6.92
N LEU A 142 9.01 -1.57 7.75
CA LEU A 142 8.95 -1.43 9.21
C LEU A 142 10.10 -0.63 9.83
N GLY A 143 10.95 0.03 9.03
CA GLY A 143 12.12 0.76 9.53
C GLY A 143 11.83 1.90 10.53
N HIS A 144 10.55 2.20 10.79
CA HIS A 144 10.09 3.28 11.67
C HIS A 144 9.15 2.84 12.79
N VAL A 145 8.70 1.57 12.82
CA VAL A 145 7.72 1.11 13.81
C VAL A 145 8.44 0.82 15.14
N GLY A 146 7.94 1.39 16.24
CA GLY A 146 8.55 1.26 17.58
C GLY A 146 9.28 2.50 18.12
N GLN A 147 9.22 3.62 17.41
CA GLN A 147 9.77 4.92 17.86
C GLN A 147 8.67 5.87 18.33
N GLU A 148 7.64 5.39 19.06
CA GLU A 148 6.58 6.25 19.58
C GLU A 148 6.94 6.78 20.98
N GLY A 149 7.02 8.11 21.09
CA GLY A 149 7.26 8.88 22.31
C GLY A 149 6.92 10.36 22.03
N GLU A 150 7.08 11.25 23.02
CA GLU A 150 6.78 12.69 22.86
C GLU A 150 7.54 13.33 21.69
N ALA A 151 8.77 12.87 21.41
CA ALA A 151 9.58 13.32 20.29
C ALA A 151 10.27 12.14 19.59
N ILE A 152 9.97 11.97 18.30
CA ILE A 152 10.51 10.91 17.45
C ILE A 152 11.67 11.44 16.61
N SER A 153 12.60 10.59 16.19
CA SER A 153 13.65 11.02 15.27
C SER A 153 13.07 11.52 13.94
N LEU A 154 13.73 12.52 13.35
CA LEU A 154 13.32 13.04 12.04
C LEU A 154 13.34 11.94 10.98
N ASP A 155 14.30 11.01 11.06
CA ASP A 155 14.39 9.86 10.18
C ASP A 155 13.18 8.93 10.36
N ALA A 156 12.80 8.60 11.60
CA ALA A 156 11.59 7.82 11.88
C ALA A 156 10.33 8.53 11.36
N PHE A 157 10.25 9.85 11.49
CA PHE A 157 9.16 10.62 10.91
C PHE A 157 9.19 10.59 9.37
N ALA A 158 10.36 10.71 8.73
CA ALA A 158 10.49 10.65 7.27
C ALA A 158 9.95 9.33 6.73
N TYR A 159 10.36 8.23 7.33
CA TYR A 159 9.89 6.91 6.98
C TYR A 159 8.39 6.75 7.21
N SER A 160 7.83 7.28 8.31
CA SER A 160 6.38 7.28 8.50
C SER A 160 5.66 8.13 7.45
N GLN A 161 6.30 9.16 6.89
CA GLN A 161 5.76 9.93 5.76
C GLN A 161 5.98 9.27 4.39
N GLY A 162 6.67 8.13 4.33
CA GLY A 162 6.97 7.47 3.06
C GLY A 162 8.21 8.02 2.33
N LEU A 163 9.01 8.84 3.01
CA LEU A 163 10.09 9.64 2.42
C LEU A 163 11.49 9.15 2.84
N PRO A 164 12.52 9.39 2.01
CA PRO A 164 13.91 9.37 2.46
C PRO A 164 14.16 10.44 3.56
N PRO A 165 14.98 10.16 4.59
CA PRO A 165 15.30 11.13 5.62
C PRO A 165 15.87 12.47 5.10
N SER A 166 16.72 12.40 4.08
CA SER A 166 17.30 13.59 3.43
C SER A 166 16.26 14.48 2.76
N GLU A 167 15.21 13.87 2.19
CA GLU A 167 14.10 14.59 1.57
C GLU A 167 13.28 15.31 2.63
N LEU A 168 12.89 14.63 3.72
CA LEU A 168 12.14 15.26 4.80
C LEU A 168 12.96 16.39 5.46
N LEU A 169 14.25 16.19 5.70
CA LEU A 169 15.11 17.24 6.27
C LEU A 169 15.14 18.50 5.39
N SER A 170 15.23 18.31 4.08
CA SER A 170 15.18 19.41 3.12
C SER A 170 13.81 20.11 3.14
N PHE A 171 12.74 19.33 3.20
CA PHE A 171 11.37 19.83 3.30
C PHE A 171 11.15 20.66 4.57
N VAL A 172 11.54 20.15 5.74
CA VAL A 172 11.43 20.85 7.03
C VAL A 172 12.14 22.19 6.98
N ARG A 173 13.38 22.22 6.49
CA ARG A 173 14.18 23.46 6.38
C ARG A 173 13.53 24.50 5.47
N ARG A 174 12.99 24.07 4.32
CA ARG A 174 12.36 24.97 3.33
C ARG A 174 11.02 25.53 3.81
N ASN A 175 10.26 24.75 4.57
CA ASN A 175 8.91 25.12 5.01
C ASN A 175 8.88 25.72 6.42
N GLY A 176 10.05 25.95 7.04
CA GLY A 176 10.17 26.53 8.37
C GLY A 176 9.51 25.68 9.45
N LEU A 177 9.53 24.35 9.30
CA LEU A 177 8.99 23.45 10.32
C LEU A 177 9.99 23.32 11.47
N SER A 178 9.48 23.32 12.70
CA SER A 178 10.30 23.18 13.90
C SER A 178 10.82 21.75 14.05
N CYS A 179 12.10 21.65 14.42
CA CYS A 179 12.74 20.40 14.83
C CYS A 179 13.70 20.72 15.96
N GLN A 180 13.73 19.87 16.97
CA GLN A 180 14.64 20.02 18.10
C GLN A 180 15.88 19.15 17.89
N GLN A 181 17.05 19.74 18.10
CA GLN A 181 18.29 18.96 18.16
C GLN A 181 18.43 18.39 19.57
N MET A 182 18.41 17.06 19.68
CA MET A 182 18.59 16.36 20.94
C MET A 182 19.88 15.54 20.93
N ARG A 183 20.50 15.38 22.10
CA ARG A 183 21.67 14.51 22.24
C ARG A 183 21.20 13.08 22.51
N GLY A 184 21.59 12.15 21.65
CA GLY A 184 21.26 10.74 21.77
C GLY A 184 22.03 10.03 22.90
N PRO A 185 21.63 8.81 23.27
CA PRO A 185 22.25 8.04 24.36
C PRO A 185 23.75 7.76 24.15
N ARG A 186 24.19 7.73 22.88
CA ARG A 186 25.59 7.52 22.48
C ARG A 186 26.34 8.83 22.19
N GLY A 187 25.82 9.97 22.64
CA GLY A 187 26.49 11.28 22.55
C GLY A 187 26.36 12.03 21.21
N GLY A 188 25.83 11.39 20.15
CA GLY A 188 25.56 12.02 18.85
C GLY A 188 24.32 12.91 18.87
N SER A 189 24.28 13.96 18.05
CA SER A 189 23.09 14.82 17.92
C SER A 189 22.11 14.22 16.92
N GLN A 190 20.83 14.22 17.27
CA GLN A 190 19.73 13.72 16.44
C GLN A 190 18.64 14.79 16.38
N LEU A 191 18.17 15.10 15.17
CA LEU A 191 17.00 15.94 14.99
C LEU A 191 15.75 15.13 15.34
N ARG A 192 14.88 15.71 16.16
CA ARG A 192 13.63 15.12 16.59
C ARG A 192 12.47 16.06 16.34
N MET A 193 11.31 15.49 16.03
CA MET A 193 10.06 16.19 15.86
C MET A 193 9.10 15.78 16.98
N ASN A 194 8.59 16.77 17.71
CA ASN A 194 7.65 16.53 18.80
C ASN A 194 6.24 16.25 18.26
N ALA A 195 5.29 15.88 19.12
CA ALA A 195 3.91 15.65 18.71
C ALA A 195 3.23 16.89 18.07
N PRO A 196 3.28 18.10 18.67
CA PRO A 196 2.68 19.29 18.06
C PRO A 196 3.22 19.63 16.66
N ASP A 197 4.53 19.50 16.44
CA ASP A 197 5.16 19.79 15.14
C ASP A 197 4.72 18.78 14.07
N ARG A 198 4.53 17.51 14.47
CA ARG A 198 3.97 16.47 13.59
C ARG A 198 2.51 16.75 13.27
N GLU A 199 1.73 17.19 14.26
CA GLU A 199 0.33 17.56 14.07
C GLU A 199 0.21 18.76 13.12
N ALA A 200 0.98 19.82 13.35
CA ALA A 200 1.06 20.98 12.46
C ALA A 200 1.52 20.61 11.04
N PHE A 201 2.45 19.65 10.91
CA PHE A 201 2.79 19.09 9.59
C PHE A 201 1.55 18.44 8.96
N HIS A 202 0.86 17.57 9.69
CA HIS A 202 -0.30 16.85 9.18
C HIS A 202 -1.48 17.78 8.88
N GLU A 203 -1.73 18.84 9.64
CA GLU A 203 -2.77 19.83 9.33
C GLU A 203 -2.56 20.49 7.97
N ARG A 204 -1.29 20.82 7.66
CA ARG A 204 -0.94 21.58 6.45
C ARG A 204 -0.66 20.68 5.25
N PHE A 205 -0.15 19.49 5.49
CA PHE A 205 0.42 18.63 4.46
C PHE A 205 -0.12 17.21 4.52
N ILE A 206 -0.25 16.61 3.35
CA ILE A 206 -0.65 15.22 3.18
C ILE A 206 0.36 14.48 2.30
N ARG A 207 0.72 13.28 2.72
CA ARG A 207 1.59 12.40 1.92
C ARG A 207 0.80 11.74 0.79
N PHE A 208 1.47 11.49 -0.34
CA PHE A 208 0.86 10.96 -1.57
C PHE A 208 0.03 9.70 -1.32
N ARG A 209 0.53 8.73 -0.56
CA ARG A 209 -0.25 7.51 -0.27
C ARG A 209 -1.52 7.81 0.53
N THR A 210 -1.46 8.69 1.53
CA THR A 210 -2.68 9.05 2.27
C THR A 210 -3.67 9.72 1.33
N LEU A 211 -3.20 10.56 0.41
CA LEU A 211 -4.04 11.14 -0.62
C LEU A 211 -4.67 10.07 -1.55
N CYS A 212 -3.90 9.07 -2.02
CA CYS A 212 -4.44 7.93 -2.77
C CYS A 212 -5.55 7.21 -1.99
N VAL A 213 -5.29 6.91 -0.71
CA VAL A 213 -6.23 6.17 0.14
C VAL A 213 -7.51 6.98 0.37
N THR A 214 -7.37 8.28 0.67
CA THR A 214 -8.53 9.17 0.89
C THR A 214 -9.33 9.35 -0.39
N ALA A 215 -8.66 9.55 -1.53
CA ALA A 215 -9.31 9.75 -2.83
C ALA A 215 -9.77 8.43 -3.50
N ARG A 216 -9.41 7.26 -2.93
CA ARG A 216 -9.63 5.93 -3.54
C ARG A 216 -9.06 5.79 -4.95
N LEU A 217 -7.88 6.37 -5.18
CA LEU A 217 -7.20 6.34 -6.47
C LEU A 217 -5.92 5.51 -6.42
N GLY A 218 -5.64 4.78 -7.51
CA GLY A 218 -4.36 4.14 -7.74
C GLY A 218 -3.20 5.15 -7.84
N TRP A 219 -1.97 4.66 -7.75
CA TRP A 219 -0.78 5.53 -7.83
C TRP A 219 -0.73 6.32 -9.15
N SER A 220 -0.89 5.64 -10.29
CA SER A 220 -0.84 6.27 -11.61
C SER A 220 -2.03 7.21 -11.86
N GLU A 221 -3.22 6.83 -11.40
CA GLU A 221 -4.44 7.63 -11.56
C GLU A 221 -4.32 8.95 -10.80
N LEU A 222 -3.90 8.91 -9.53
CA LEU A 222 -3.67 10.12 -8.75
C LEU A 222 -2.59 10.99 -9.40
N GLN A 223 -1.52 10.39 -9.93
CA GLN A 223 -0.47 11.17 -10.61
C GLN A 223 -1.03 11.92 -11.83
N VAL A 224 -1.80 11.24 -12.69
CA VAL A 224 -2.43 11.86 -13.87
C VAL A 224 -3.40 12.97 -13.46
N LEU A 225 -4.19 12.75 -12.41
CA LEU A 225 -5.11 13.75 -11.89
C LEU A 225 -4.39 15.01 -11.40
N LEU A 226 -3.38 14.84 -10.55
CA LEU A 226 -2.57 15.95 -10.03
C LEU A 226 -1.86 16.71 -11.16
N ASP A 227 -1.35 16.00 -12.16
CA ASP A 227 -0.70 16.62 -13.33
C ASP A 227 -1.72 17.42 -14.17
N THR A 228 -2.93 16.89 -14.36
CA THR A 228 -4.04 17.54 -15.08
C THR A 228 -4.46 18.84 -14.40
N ASP A 229 -4.59 18.79 -13.06
CA ASP A 229 -4.94 19.94 -12.24
C ASP A 229 -3.74 20.86 -11.96
N ARG A 230 -2.56 20.51 -12.49
CA ARG A 230 -1.28 21.23 -12.32
C ARG A 230 -0.89 21.41 -10.86
N ILE A 231 -1.31 20.49 -9.99
CA ILE A 231 -0.99 20.49 -8.57
C ILE A 231 0.42 19.92 -8.39
N GLN A 232 1.31 20.74 -7.84
CA GLN A 232 2.69 20.35 -7.61
C GLN A 232 2.90 19.87 -6.17
N PRO A 233 3.82 18.93 -5.93
CA PRO A 233 4.27 18.61 -4.59
C PRO A 233 4.77 19.85 -3.83
N ALA A 234 4.41 19.96 -2.56
CA ALA A 234 4.79 21.08 -1.70
C ALA A 234 6.27 21.03 -1.33
N GLY A 235 6.87 22.22 -1.13
CA GLY A 235 8.18 22.35 -0.48
C GLY A 235 9.36 21.68 -1.19
N GLY A 236 9.19 21.31 -2.47
CA GLY A 236 10.17 20.55 -3.24
C GLY A 236 10.38 19.11 -2.75
N SER A 237 9.42 18.55 -2.01
CA SER A 237 9.27 17.09 -1.90
C SER A 237 8.74 16.55 -3.22
N LYS A 238 8.84 15.24 -3.46
CA LYS A 238 8.17 14.57 -4.59
C LYS A 238 6.83 13.95 -4.19
N ARG A 239 6.55 13.83 -2.89
CA ARG A 239 5.45 12.99 -2.37
C ARG A 239 4.67 13.64 -1.23
N ILE A 240 4.91 14.91 -0.91
CA ILE A 240 4.11 15.70 0.03
C ILE A 240 3.33 16.74 -0.76
N TYR A 241 2.05 16.91 -0.44
CA TYR A 241 1.14 17.88 -1.05
C TYR A 241 0.54 18.79 0.01
N SER A 242 0.22 20.03 -0.37
CA SER A 242 -0.51 20.97 0.47
C SER A 242 -1.96 20.51 0.59
N ARG A 243 -2.49 20.37 1.81
CA ARG A 243 -3.89 20.00 2.03
C ARG A 243 -4.88 21.03 1.47
N ALA A 244 -4.49 22.30 1.43
CA ALA A 244 -5.32 23.34 0.85
C ALA A 244 -5.53 23.12 -0.67
N GLU A 245 -4.46 22.74 -1.38
CA GLU A 245 -4.49 22.53 -2.84
C GLU A 245 -5.24 21.26 -3.23
N VAL A 246 -5.11 20.19 -2.45
CA VAL A 246 -5.78 18.91 -2.71
C VAL A 246 -7.08 18.73 -1.94
N SER A 247 -7.63 19.79 -1.34
CA SER A 247 -8.80 19.75 -0.45
C SER A 247 -10.03 19.10 -1.11
N HIS A 248 -10.23 19.32 -2.40
CA HIS A 248 -11.30 18.72 -3.21
C HIS A 248 -11.17 17.19 -3.39
N LEU A 249 -10.00 16.60 -3.11
CA LEU A 249 -9.75 15.15 -3.13
C LEU A 249 -9.90 14.50 -1.75
N LEU A 250 -10.16 15.29 -0.71
CA LEU A 250 -10.26 14.83 0.68
C LEU A 250 -11.71 14.67 1.17
N SER A 251 -12.69 15.00 0.32
CA SER A 251 -14.12 14.99 0.59
C SER A 251 -14.77 13.63 0.44
#